data_AF-T0TG15-F1
#
_entry.id   AF-T0TG15-F1
#
_cell.length_a   1.000
_cell.length_b   1.000
_cell.length_c   1.000
_cell.angle_alpha   90.00
_cell.angle_beta   90.00
_cell.angle_gamma   90.00
#
_symmetry.space_group_name_H-M   'P 1'
#
loop_
_entity.id
_entity.type
_entity.pdbx_description
1 polymer ?
#
loop_
_entity_poly.entity_id
_entity_poly.type
_entity_poly.pdbx_seq_one_letter_code
_entity_poly.pdbx_strand_id
1 'polypeptide(L)'
;MKVLLYLEGKSVLEKSGIGRALHHQMHALDLAGIPYTTDILGDYDVVHINTYGPRSLMLLHAAKRRGKKVIMHGHSTREDFENSFIGSNLMAPLFGKYLAHMYQKADYVITPSEYSKS
;
A
#
# COMPACT_ATOMS: atom_id res chain seq x y z
N MET A 1 14.45 -3.50 -14.49
CA MET A 1 13.29 -3.54 -13.59
C MET A 1 13.06 -2.14 -13.04
N LYS A 2 11.85 -1.60 -13.17
CA LYS A 2 11.48 -0.28 -12.65
C LYS A 2 10.30 -0.38 -11.67
N VAL A 3 10.37 0.35 -10.56
CA VAL A 3 9.39 0.28 -9.47
C VAL A 3 8.48 1.51 -9.47
N LEU A 4 7.16 1.33 -9.45
CA LEU A 4 6.21 2.39 -9.13
C LEU A 4 5.99 2.40 -7.62
N LEU A 5 6.27 3.54 -6.98
CA LEU A 5 5.89 3.78 -5.58
C LEU A 5 4.60 4.60 -5.55
N TYR A 6 3.52 4.01 -5.05
CA TYR A 6 2.21 4.64 -4.99
C TYR A 6 1.79 4.91 -3.54
N LEU A 7 1.39 6.15 -3.27
CA LEU A 7 0.79 6.59 -2.02
C LEU A 7 -0.47 7.40 -2.33
N GLU A 8 -1.64 6.82 -2.08
CA GLU A 8 -2.90 7.54 -2.20
C GLU A 8 -2.99 8.61 -1.11
N GLY A 9 -3.46 9.81 -1.47
CA GLY A 9 -3.55 10.93 -0.51
C GLY A 9 -2.20 11.52 -0.12
N LYS A 10 -1.18 11.44 -0.99
CA LYS A 10 0.19 11.93 -0.73
C LYS A 10 0.22 13.32 -0.07
N SER A 11 -0.54 14.30 -0.56
CA SER A 11 -0.56 15.67 -0.01
C SER A 11 -0.97 15.75 1.47
N VAL A 12 -1.75 14.78 1.96
CA VAL A 12 -2.19 14.70 3.35
C VAL A 12 -1.25 13.83 4.18
N LEU A 13 -0.76 12.72 3.60
CA LEU A 13 0.01 11.71 4.31
C LEU A 13 1.53 11.91 4.25
N GLU A 14 2.05 12.82 3.43
CA GLU A 14 3.49 13.05 3.27
C GLU A 14 4.19 13.45 4.57
N LYS A 15 3.50 14.16 5.46
CA LYS A 15 4.01 14.54 6.79
C LYS A 15 3.81 13.46 7.86
N SER A 16 3.15 12.36 7.53
CA SER A 16 2.90 11.25 8.45
C SER A 16 4.03 10.21 8.44
N GLY A 17 3.95 9.21 9.32
CA GLY A 17 4.86 8.06 9.30
C GLY A 17 4.84 7.30 7.97
N ILE A 18 3.70 7.24 7.28
CA ILE A 18 3.57 6.58 5.96
C ILE A 18 4.35 7.38 4.89
N GLY A 19 4.30 8.71 4.94
CA GLY A 19 5.08 9.58 4.06
C GLY A 19 6.59 9.38 4.26
N ARG A 20 7.04 9.27 5.52
CA ARG A 20 8.44 8.93 5.83
C ARG A 20 8.84 7.55 5.31
N ALA A 21 7.97 6.55 5.43
CA ALA A 21 8.22 5.22 4.89
C ALA A 21 8.42 5.24 3.37
N LEU A 22 7.61 6.03 2.63
CA LEU A 22 7.78 6.24 1.20
C LEU A 22 9.16 6.83 0.86
N HIS A 23 9.63 7.83 1.61
CA HIS A 23 10.98 8.38 1.41
C HIS A 23 12.08 7.36 1.68
N HIS A 24 11.93 6.51 2.70
CA HIS A 24 12.89 5.43 2.95
C HIS A 24 12.88 4.39 1.83
N GLN A 25 11.72 4.07 1.24
CA GLN A 25 11.65 3.20 0.05
C GLN A 25 12.40 3.80 -1.14
N MET A 26 12.20 5.09 -1.41
CA MET A 26 12.93 5.81 -2.48
C MET A 26 14.44 5.72 -2.26
N HIS A 27 14.89 6.05 -1.04
CA HIS A 27 16.30 6.01 -0.70
C HIS A 27 16.90 4.60 -0.78
N ALA A 28 16.16 3.56 -0.36
CA ALA A 28 16.60 2.18 -0.47
C ALA A 28 16.73 1.73 -1.93
N LEU A 29 15.83 2.17 -2.82
CA LEU A 29 15.91 1.89 -4.25
C LEU A 29 17.07 2.62 -4.91
N ASP A 30 17.32 3.89 -4.52
CA ASP A 30 18.49 4.66 -4.97
C ASP A 30 19.80 3.94 -4.56
N LEU A 31 19.92 3.52 -3.30
CA LEU A 31 21.08 2.77 -2.80
C LEU A 31 21.28 1.43 -3.52
N ALA A 32 20.19 0.77 -3.92
CA ALA A 32 20.22 -0.47 -4.68
C ALA A 32 20.44 -0.25 -6.20
N GLY A 33 20.46 1.00 -6.68
CA GLY A 33 20.57 1.31 -8.11
C GLY A 33 19.33 0.88 -8.93
N ILE A 34 18.16 0.78 -8.31
CA ILE A 34 16.92 0.34 -8.95
C ILE A 34 16.10 1.59 -9.33
N PRO A 35 15.78 1.81 -10.61
CA PRO A 35 14.99 2.97 -11.01
C PRO A 35 13.56 2.88 -10.46
N TYR A 36 13.02 4.02 -10.04
CA TYR A 36 11.63 4.13 -9.59
C TYR A 36 10.90 5.32 -10.20
N THR A 37 9.58 5.31 -10.06
CA THR A 37 8.68 6.40 -10.45
C THR A 37 7.59 6.55 -9.40
N THR A 38 7.03 7.75 -9.30
CA THR A 38 5.77 8.01 -8.57
C THR A 38 4.63 8.39 -9.52
N ASP A 39 4.92 8.49 -10.81
CA ASP A 39 3.93 8.71 -11.86
C ASP A 39 3.26 7.38 -12.23
N ILE A 40 1.95 7.34 -12.02
CA ILE A 40 1.07 6.18 -12.27
C ILE A 40 0.91 5.92 -13.78
N LEU A 41 1.06 6.95 -14.61
CA LEU A 41 0.98 6.84 -16.07
C LEU A 41 2.32 6.42 -16.70
N GLY A 42 3.41 6.50 -15.93
CA GLY A 42 4.73 6.08 -16.37
C GLY A 42 4.85 4.55 -16.51
N ASP A 43 5.90 4.12 -17.21
CA ASP A 43 6.23 2.70 -17.30
C ASP A 43 6.91 2.18 -16.02
N TYR A 44 6.56 0.95 -15.64
CA TYR A 44 7.06 0.22 -14.47
C TYR A 44 6.80 -1.29 -14.61
N ASP A 45 7.55 -2.11 -13.89
CA ASP A 45 7.42 -3.57 -13.85
C ASP A 45 6.71 -4.07 -12.58
N VAL A 46 6.98 -3.38 -11.47
CA VAL A 46 6.47 -3.71 -10.13
C VAL A 46 5.86 -2.45 -9.51
N VAL A 47 4.74 -2.58 -8.82
CA VAL A 47 4.12 -1.49 -8.06
C VAL A 47 4.10 -1.80 -6.57
N HIS A 48 4.54 -0.83 -5.77
CA HIS A 48 4.42 -0.81 -4.32
C HIS A 48 3.24 0.09 -3.95
N ILE A 49 2.22 -0.48 -3.34
CA ILE A 49 1.03 0.24 -2.87
C ILE A 49 1.15 0.44 -1.36
N ASN A 50 1.25 1.70 -0.93
CA ASN A 50 1.52 2.05 0.46
C ASN A 50 0.27 2.30 1.32
N THR A 51 -0.91 2.34 0.71
CA THR A 51 -2.18 2.61 1.41
C THR A 51 -3.31 1.76 0.84
N TYR A 52 -4.39 1.63 1.61
CA TYR A 52 -5.55 0.80 1.29
C TYR A 52 -6.73 1.62 0.77
N GLY A 53 -6.51 2.81 0.21
CA GLY A 53 -7.62 3.64 -0.27
C GLY A 53 -8.30 3.06 -1.53
N PRO A 54 -9.47 3.59 -1.93
CA PRO A 54 -10.20 3.10 -3.10
C PRO A 54 -9.40 3.18 -4.41
N ARG A 55 -8.58 4.22 -4.61
CA ARG A 55 -7.73 4.32 -5.82
C ARG A 55 -6.61 3.30 -5.79
N SER A 56 -6.11 2.97 -4.60
CA SER A 56 -5.14 1.90 -4.38
C SER A 56 -5.72 0.54 -4.78
N LEU A 57 -6.99 0.27 -4.44
CA LEU A 57 -7.70 -0.93 -4.89
C LEU A 57 -7.87 -0.97 -6.41
N MET A 58 -8.19 0.16 -7.04
CA MET A 58 -8.28 0.24 -8.50
C MET A 58 -6.92 -0.01 -9.17
N LEU A 59 -5.85 0.57 -8.62
CA LEU A 59 -4.49 0.40 -9.13
C LEU A 59 -4.02 -1.04 -8.99
N LEU A 60 -4.27 -1.69 -7.85
CA LEU A 60 -4.01 -3.12 -7.63
C LEU A 60 -4.63 -3.96 -8.76
N HIS A 61 -5.92 -3.78 -9.03
CA HIS A 61 -6.62 -4.52 -10.08
C HIS A 61 -6.11 -4.18 -11.48
N ALA A 62 -5.80 -2.91 -11.77
CA ALA A 62 -5.25 -2.49 -13.05
C ALA A 62 -3.85 -3.11 -13.30
N ALA A 63 -2.98 -3.10 -12.29
CA ALA A 63 -1.64 -3.68 -12.36
C ALA A 63 -1.71 -5.20 -12.58
N LYS A 64 -2.53 -5.92 -11.81
CA LYS A 64 -2.71 -7.38 -11.98
C LYS A 64 -3.25 -7.72 -13.36
N ARG A 65 -4.24 -6.98 -13.87
CA ARG A 65 -4.77 -7.18 -15.25
C ARG A 65 -3.72 -6.96 -16.33
N ARG A 66 -2.73 -6.08 -16.08
CA ARG A 66 -1.59 -5.82 -16.98
C ARG A 66 -0.42 -6.79 -16.76
N GLY A 67 -0.57 -7.81 -15.92
CA GLY A 67 0.49 -8.78 -15.61
C GLY A 67 1.65 -8.21 -14.78
N LYS A 68 1.50 -7.00 -14.21
CA LYS A 68 2.52 -6.36 -13.36
C LYS A 68 2.51 -6.98 -11.97
N LYS A 69 3.68 -7.01 -11.31
CA LYS A 69 3.78 -7.49 -9.93
C LYS A 69 3.34 -6.42 -8.94
N VAL A 70 2.61 -6.83 -7.92
CA VAL A 70 2.08 -5.90 -6.91
C VAL A 70 2.58 -6.29 -5.53
N ILE A 71 3.23 -5.34 -4.87
CA ILE A 71 3.65 -5.43 -3.48
C ILE A 71 2.80 -4.47 -2.68
N MET A 72 2.17 -4.95 -1.62
CA MET A 72 1.34 -4.11 -0.76
C MET A 72 1.99 -3.92 0.60
N HIS A 73 1.93 -2.71 1.14
CA HIS A 73 2.44 -2.41 2.48
C HIS A 73 1.28 -2.34 3.46
N GLY A 74 1.24 -3.31 4.36
CA GLY A 74 0.21 -3.43 5.40
C GLY A 74 0.57 -2.55 6.60
N HIS A 75 0.12 -1.29 6.57
CA HIS A 75 0.27 -0.35 7.68
C HIS A 75 -0.99 -0.22 8.55
N SER A 76 -2.05 -0.97 8.25
CA SER A 76 -3.30 -0.88 8.98
C SER A 76 -3.93 -2.26 9.09
N THR A 77 -4.43 -2.54 10.28
CA THR A 77 -5.12 -3.77 10.63
C THR A 77 -6.60 -3.47 10.88
N ARG A 78 -7.41 -4.52 11.03
CA ARG A 78 -8.79 -4.35 11.45
C ARG A 78 -8.83 -3.79 12.88
N GLU A 79 -7.93 -4.25 13.72
CA GLU A 79 -7.76 -3.90 15.12
C GLU A 79 -7.42 -2.41 15.27
N ASP A 80 -6.58 -1.87 14.38
CA ASP A 80 -6.28 -0.42 14.35
C ASP A 80 -7.52 0.42 13.98
N PHE A 81 -8.45 -0.15 13.21
CA PHE A 81 -9.69 0.51 12.83
C PHE A 81 -10.77 0.37 13.91
N GLU A 82 -10.81 -0.75 14.63
CA GLU A 82 -11.69 -0.93 15.77
C GLU A 82 -11.41 0.11 16.85
N ASN A 83 -12.48 0.64 17.46
CA ASN A 83 -12.45 1.66 18.51
C ASN A 83 -11.78 2.99 18.12
N SER A 84 -11.50 3.22 16.84
CA SER A 84 -10.83 4.44 16.36
C SER A 84 -11.76 5.67 16.35
N PHE A 85 -13.05 5.48 16.08
CA PHE A 85 -14.08 6.54 16.12
C PHE A 85 -15.49 5.97 16.32
N ILE A 86 -16.46 6.83 16.62
CA ILE A 86 -17.86 6.43 16.84
C ILE A 86 -18.40 5.71 15.59
N GLY A 87 -18.86 4.47 15.75
CA GLY A 87 -19.37 3.63 14.65
C GLY A 87 -18.32 2.78 13.93
N SER A 88 -17.03 2.93 14.26
CA SER A 88 -15.95 2.11 13.68
C SER A 88 -16.15 0.61 13.90
N ASN A 89 -16.55 0.19 15.10
CA ASN A 89 -16.79 -1.23 15.43
C ASN A 89 -17.86 -1.89 14.56
N LEU A 90 -18.87 -1.13 14.12
CA LEU A 90 -19.91 -1.67 13.23
C LEU A 90 -19.34 -1.95 11.83
N MET A 91 -18.42 -1.10 11.36
CA MET A 91 -17.79 -1.22 10.04
C MET A 91 -16.53 -2.10 10.04
N ALA A 92 -15.95 -2.38 11.21
CA ALA A 92 -14.69 -3.10 11.34
C ALA A 92 -14.67 -4.48 10.65
N PRO A 93 -15.72 -5.32 10.71
CA PRO A 93 -15.72 -6.59 10.00
C PRO A 93 -15.66 -6.40 8.47
N LEU A 94 -16.36 -5.39 7.94
CA LEU A 94 -16.33 -5.07 6.51
C LEU A 94 -14.96 -4.52 6.11
N PHE A 95 -14.38 -3.65 6.94
CA PHE A 95 -13.05 -3.11 6.74
C PHE A 95 -11.98 -4.21 6.73
N GLY A 96 -12.06 -5.17 7.66
CA GLY A 96 -11.17 -6.34 7.67
C GLY A 96 -11.29 -7.18 6.39
N LYS A 97 -12.52 -7.45 5.92
CA LYS A 97 -12.73 -8.16 4.63
C LYS A 97 -12.13 -7.38 3.46
N TYR A 98 -12.27 -6.06 3.46
CA TYR A 98 -11.71 -5.19 2.44
C TYR A 98 -10.17 -5.24 2.42
N LEU A 99 -9.52 -5.12 3.58
CA LEU A 99 -8.06 -5.25 3.70
C LEU A 99 -7.58 -6.63 3.27
N ALA A 100 -8.21 -7.70 3.77
CA ALA A 100 -7.88 -9.08 3.42
C ALA A 100 -7.98 -9.31 1.91
N HIS A 101 -9.01 -8.77 1.26
CA HIS A 101 -9.16 -8.84 -0.19
C HIS A 101 -7.99 -8.19 -0.95
N MET A 102 -7.52 -7.02 -0.49
CA MET A 102 -6.38 -6.35 -1.10
C MET A 102 -5.09 -7.17 -0.92
N TYR A 103 -4.83 -7.61 0.31
CA TYR A 103 -3.63 -8.36 0.67
C TYR A 103 -3.54 -9.71 -0.05
N GLN A 104 -4.65 -10.45 -0.15
CA GLN A 104 -4.71 -11.72 -0.88
C GLN A 104 -4.47 -11.59 -2.39
N LYS A 105 -4.75 -10.42 -2.98
CA LYS A 105 -4.53 -10.16 -4.41
C LYS A 105 -3.11 -9.69 -4.74
N ALA A 106 -2.41 -9.13 -3.76
CA ALA A 106 -1.02 -8.73 -3.93
C ALA A 106 -0.13 -9.97 -4.16
N ASP A 107 0.96 -9.82 -4.90
CA ASP A 107 1.97 -10.88 -5.06
C ASP A 107 2.83 -11.02 -3.79
N TYR A 108 2.96 -9.94 -3.02
CA TYR A 108 3.64 -9.94 -1.73
C TYR A 108 3.10 -8.85 -0.81
N VAL A 109 3.12 -9.10 0.50
CA VAL A 109 2.72 -8.12 1.52
C VAL A 109 3.89 -7.89 2.46
N ILE A 110 4.24 -6.62 2.67
CA ILE A 110 5.27 -6.18 3.60
C ILE A 110 4.57 -5.51 4.78
N THR A 111 4.89 -5.93 5.98
CA THR A 111 4.36 -5.35 7.22
C THR A 111 5.51 -4.85 8.09
N PRO A 112 5.30 -3.80 8.91
CA PRO A 112 6.34 -3.28 9.80
C PRO A 112 6.64 -4.23 10.98
N SER A 113 5.70 -5.13 11.29
CA SER A 113 5.82 -6.09 12.39
C SER A 113 5.03 -7.37 12.09
N GLU A 114 5.27 -8.42 12.88
CA GLU A 114 4.46 -9.66 12.84
C GLU A 114 3.01 -9.41 13.28
N TYR A 115 2.77 -8.49 14.22
CA TYR A 115 1.41 -8.12 14.67
C TYR A 115 0.53 -7.69 13.49
N SER A 116 1.08 -6.90 12.58
CA SER A 116 0.35 -6.37 11.42
C SER A 116 0.12 -7.39 10.31
N LYS A 117 0.59 -8.65 10.44
CA LYS A 117 0.29 -9.74 9.50
C LYS A 117 -1.00 -10.50 9.83
N SER A 118 -1.54 -10.30 11.04
CA SER A 118 -2.67 -11.03 11.61
C SER A 118 -4.00 -10.69 10.93
#